data_AF-A0A1H4FQI5-F1
#
_entry.id   AF-A0A1H4FQI5-F1
#
_cell.length_a   1.000
_cell.length_b   1.000
_cell.length_c   1.000
_cell.angle_alpha   90.00
_cell.angle_beta   90.00
_cell.angle_gamma   90.00
#
_symmetry.space_group_name_H-M   'P 1'
#
loop_
_entity.id
_entity.type
_entity.pdbx_description
1 polymer ?
#
loop_
_entity_poly.entity_id
_entity_poly.type
_entity_poly.pdbx_seq_one_letter_code
_entity_poly.pdbx_strand_id
1 'polypeptide(L)'
;MKKAILIVMMGTTLITYAQKKANGTIYVEHPAITVVEAMTKAFVSGDENKVASYLADDFKSYNGTNQADKGSDKASFLKSVKNWKDNIDYLSIKRSPGAYPDALEYTDDNQKDVVWVQTWEDVKGVHKKTGVKIDMPIHKLFVVNKDKKIKSIMTYSDAGVGSEINDSYSVRKNGTIYNHHDYINKVRVMVQAFGNKDYDKAYSFYDKNASFRNINMAPDEKSLNLDQMKEMDKKMTQQFDVLSMDMVGYPDYFNYELGDAKVVQSWWNCNMTRKSDNKKIVLPVLFIDTFNSEGLITDEIAYYSEKLLEK
;
A
#
# COMPACT_ATOMS: atom_id res chain seq x y z
N MET A 1 -78.86 7.08 -18.16
CA MET A 1 -78.57 5.63 -18.13
C MET A 1 -77.83 5.24 -19.39
N LYS A 2 -76.83 4.36 -19.22
CA LYS A 2 -76.06 3.63 -20.24
C LYS A 2 -74.98 4.44 -20.98
N LYS A 3 -73.76 3.88 -20.94
CA LYS A 3 -72.54 4.25 -21.70
C LYS A 3 -71.58 5.24 -21.04
N ALA A 4 -71.00 4.83 -19.93
CA ALA A 4 -69.55 4.99 -19.73
C ALA A 4 -69.08 3.77 -18.95
N ILE A 5 -69.14 2.64 -19.65
CA ILE A 5 -68.56 1.37 -19.23
C ILE A 5 -67.08 1.65 -18.96
N LEU A 6 -66.68 1.48 -17.70
CA LEU A 6 -65.57 0.62 -17.33
C LEU A 6 -64.60 0.35 -18.51
N ILE A 7 -63.66 1.26 -18.76
CA ILE A 7 -62.37 0.88 -19.37
C ILE A 7 -61.52 0.47 -18.17
N VAL A 8 -61.80 -0.72 -17.61
CA VAL A 8 -60.94 -1.90 -17.72
C VAL A 8 -59.51 -1.55 -17.32
N MET A 9 -59.22 -1.80 -16.04
CA MET A 9 -57.91 -2.25 -15.59
C MET A 9 -57.39 -3.40 -16.49
N MET A 10 -56.06 -3.43 -16.62
CA MET A 10 -55.19 -4.56 -16.97
C MET A 10 -54.66 -4.64 -18.39
N GLY A 11 -53.32 -4.80 -18.42
CA GLY A 11 -52.55 -5.36 -19.52
C GLY A 11 -52.20 -4.30 -20.56
N THR A 12 -51.00 -3.73 -20.60
CA THR A 12 -49.71 -4.34 -20.33
C THR A 12 -48.70 -3.22 -20.15
N THR A 13 -48.13 -3.07 -18.95
CA THR A 13 -46.74 -2.62 -18.90
C THR A 13 -45.95 -3.71 -19.62
N LEU A 14 -45.68 -3.50 -20.90
CA LEU A 14 -44.62 -4.22 -21.60
C LEU A 14 -43.34 -3.77 -20.92
N ILE A 15 -43.02 -4.40 -19.79
CA ILE A 15 -41.65 -4.51 -19.33
C ILE A 15 -40.99 -5.32 -20.43
N THR A 16 -40.47 -4.63 -21.44
CA THR A 16 -39.56 -5.20 -22.40
C THR A 16 -38.32 -5.58 -21.60
N TYR A 17 -38.33 -6.79 -21.04
CA TYR A 17 -37.09 -7.48 -20.75
C TYR A 17 -36.39 -7.56 -22.10
N ALA A 18 -35.43 -6.67 -22.35
CA ALA A 18 -34.55 -6.80 -23.50
C ALA A 18 -34.05 -8.25 -23.48
N GLN A 19 -34.40 -9.04 -24.50
CA GLN A 19 -33.99 -10.44 -24.58
C GLN A 19 -32.47 -10.47 -24.50
N LYS A 20 -31.94 -11.13 -23.47
CA LYS A 20 -30.49 -11.35 -23.34
C LYS A 20 -30.05 -12.17 -24.55
N LYS A 21 -29.22 -11.59 -25.43
CA LYS A 21 -28.60 -12.31 -26.54
C LYS A 21 -27.33 -13.00 -26.02
N ALA A 22 -27.30 -14.33 -26.07
CA ALA A 22 -26.08 -15.07 -25.78
C ALA A 22 -24.98 -14.71 -26.81
N ASN A 23 -23.75 -14.56 -26.34
CA ASN A 23 -22.59 -14.25 -27.17
C ASN A 23 -21.44 -15.21 -26.80
N GLY A 24 -21.69 -16.51 -26.92
CA GLY A 24 -20.73 -17.54 -26.56
C GLY A 24 -21.01 -18.29 -25.26
N THR A 25 -20.04 -19.11 -24.90
CA THR A 25 -20.04 -19.97 -23.70
C THR A 25 -18.80 -19.67 -22.85
N ILE A 26 -18.98 -19.68 -21.53
CA ILE A 26 -17.90 -19.48 -20.56
C ILE A 26 -17.61 -20.82 -19.89
N TYR A 27 -16.34 -21.18 -19.79
CA TYR A 27 -15.88 -22.43 -19.19
C TYR A 27 -14.85 -22.16 -18.09
N VAL A 28 -15.05 -22.81 -16.94
CA VAL A 28 -14.11 -22.83 -15.82
C VAL A 28 -12.98 -23.86 -16.01
N GLU A 29 -13.21 -24.85 -16.87
CA GLU A 29 -12.23 -25.86 -17.29
C GLU A 29 -12.15 -25.89 -18.82
N HIS A 30 -10.97 -25.60 -19.36
CA HIS A 30 -10.76 -25.54 -20.80
C HIS A 30 -9.27 -25.74 -21.15
N PRO A 31 -8.91 -26.45 -22.24
CA PRO A 31 -7.52 -26.65 -22.64
C PRO A 31 -6.70 -25.35 -22.80
N ALA A 32 -7.34 -24.25 -23.22
CA ALA A 32 -6.71 -22.94 -23.31
C ALA A 32 -6.24 -22.39 -21.96
N ILE A 33 -6.99 -22.66 -20.87
CA ILE A 33 -6.59 -22.29 -19.51
C ILE A 33 -5.30 -23.04 -19.14
N THR A 34 -5.23 -24.34 -19.40
CA THR A 34 -4.04 -25.15 -19.12
C THR A 34 -2.80 -24.63 -19.86
N VAL A 35 -2.96 -24.18 -21.12
CA VAL A 35 -1.88 -23.56 -21.90
C VAL A 35 -1.38 -22.28 -21.25
N VAL A 36 -2.31 -21.37 -20.87
CA VAL A 36 -1.99 -20.10 -20.22
C VAL A 36 -1.25 -20.32 -18.92
N GLU A 37 -1.71 -21.24 -18.08
CA GLU A 37 -1.07 -21.53 -16.79
C GLU A 37 0.31 -22.16 -16.94
N ALA A 38 0.46 -23.08 -17.90
CA ALA A 38 1.75 -23.68 -18.20
C ALA A 38 2.76 -22.63 -18.72
N MET A 39 2.31 -21.69 -19.54
CA MET A 39 3.10 -20.56 -20.00
C MET A 39 3.50 -19.64 -18.84
N THR A 40 2.55 -19.25 -17.97
CA THR A 40 2.85 -18.42 -16.79
C THR A 40 3.85 -19.09 -15.85
N LYS A 41 3.73 -20.42 -15.65
CA LYS A 41 4.72 -21.18 -14.87
C LYS A 41 6.10 -21.17 -15.52
N ALA A 42 6.18 -21.31 -16.83
CA ALA A 42 7.43 -21.20 -17.58
C ALA A 42 8.04 -19.80 -17.46
N PHE A 43 7.21 -18.75 -17.58
CA PHE A 43 7.61 -17.35 -17.38
C PHE A 43 8.25 -17.14 -16.01
N VAL A 44 7.57 -17.58 -14.93
CA VAL A 44 8.08 -17.46 -13.55
C VAL A 44 9.40 -18.20 -13.37
N SER A 45 9.57 -19.36 -14.01
CA SER A 45 10.84 -20.10 -13.95
C SER A 45 11.99 -19.44 -14.73
N GLY A 46 11.67 -18.51 -15.65
CA GLY A 46 12.63 -17.90 -16.57
C GLY A 46 12.97 -18.78 -17.77
N ASP A 47 12.17 -19.80 -18.07
CA ASP A 47 12.40 -20.72 -19.19
C ASP A 47 11.87 -20.12 -20.50
N GLU A 48 12.72 -19.31 -21.14
CA GLU A 48 12.40 -18.59 -22.37
C GLU A 48 11.96 -19.53 -23.50
N ASN A 49 12.66 -20.66 -23.69
CA ASN A 49 12.35 -21.63 -24.74
C ASN A 49 10.96 -22.25 -24.53
N LYS A 50 10.64 -22.58 -23.28
CA LYS A 50 9.33 -23.12 -22.95
C LYS A 50 8.23 -22.07 -23.09
N VAL A 51 8.46 -20.83 -22.69
CA VAL A 51 7.52 -19.72 -22.97
C VAL A 51 7.29 -19.60 -24.47
N ALA A 52 8.35 -19.53 -25.27
CA ALA A 52 8.27 -19.42 -26.73
C ALA A 52 7.43 -20.54 -27.37
N SER A 53 7.52 -21.75 -26.81
CA SER A 53 6.75 -22.91 -27.28
C SER A 53 5.23 -22.75 -27.14
N TYR A 54 4.74 -21.88 -26.26
CA TYR A 54 3.31 -21.61 -26.10
C TYR A 54 2.81 -20.45 -26.95
N LEU A 55 3.70 -19.65 -27.55
CA LEU A 55 3.33 -18.44 -28.30
C LEU A 55 3.21 -18.73 -29.80
N ALA A 56 2.22 -18.13 -30.46
CA ALA A 56 2.11 -18.12 -31.91
C ALA A 56 3.28 -17.35 -32.54
N ASP A 57 3.49 -17.47 -33.85
CA ASP A 57 4.58 -16.77 -34.53
C ASP A 57 4.28 -15.28 -34.71
N ASP A 58 3.00 -14.93 -34.92
CA ASP A 58 2.49 -13.55 -35.01
C ASP A 58 2.17 -12.94 -33.63
N PHE A 59 2.74 -13.46 -32.54
CA PHE A 59 2.40 -13.07 -31.18
C PHE A 59 2.58 -11.57 -30.88
N LYS A 60 1.67 -11.02 -30.07
CA LYS A 60 1.75 -9.66 -29.51
C LYS A 60 1.38 -9.56 -28.03
N SER A 61 2.15 -8.83 -27.24
CA SER A 61 1.80 -8.48 -25.85
C SER A 61 1.52 -6.98 -25.71
N TYR A 62 0.41 -6.63 -25.07
CA TYR A 62 -0.08 -5.26 -24.95
C TYR A 62 -0.14 -4.79 -23.49
N ASN A 63 0.13 -3.51 -23.28
CA ASN A 63 -0.21 -2.83 -22.04
C ASN A 63 -1.65 -2.30 -22.11
N GLY A 64 -2.57 -2.97 -21.41
CA GLY A 64 -4.00 -2.63 -21.39
C GLY A 64 -4.31 -1.30 -20.69
N THR A 65 -3.37 -0.72 -19.93
CA THR A 65 -3.54 0.60 -19.30
C THR A 65 -3.04 1.76 -20.18
N ASN A 66 -2.45 1.48 -21.34
CA ASN A 66 -1.95 2.49 -22.26
C ASN A 66 -2.69 2.45 -23.61
N GLN A 67 -3.53 3.46 -23.86
CA GLN A 67 -4.31 3.58 -25.09
C GLN A 67 -3.45 3.69 -26.37
N ALA A 68 -2.23 4.21 -26.28
CA ALA A 68 -1.34 4.39 -27.42
C ALA A 68 -0.47 3.15 -27.72
N ASP A 69 -0.56 2.11 -26.89
CA ASP A 69 0.30 0.92 -26.99
C ASP A 69 0.11 0.21 -28.34
N LYS A 70 1.24 -0.15 -28.97
CA LYS A 70 1.25 -0.84 -30.28
C LYS A 70 1.55 -2.33 -30.17
N GLY A 71 1.74 -2.83 -28.95
CA GLY A 71 2.09 -4.20 -28.66
C GLY A 71 3.56 -4.53 -28.95
N SER A 72 4.19 -5.21 -28.00
CA SER A 72 5.52 -5.80 -28.16
C SER A 72 5.43 -7.12 -28.90
N ASP A 73 6.40 -7.41 -29.77
CA ASP A 73 6.49 -8.69 -30.49
C ASP A 73 6.99 -9.84 -29.61
N LYS A 74 6.97 -11.05 -30.20
CA LYS A 74 7.44 -12.29 -29.55
C LYS A 74 8.87 -12.16 -29.01
N ALA A 75 9.80 -11.62 -29.80
CA ALA A 75 11.20 -11.48 -29.39
C ALA A 75 11.35 -10.54 -28.18
N SER A 76 10.67 -9.40 -28.19
CA SER A 76 10.67 -8.43 -27.10
C SER A 76 10.04 -9.01 -25.83
N PHE A 77 8.94 -9.75 -25.96
CA PHE A 77 8.30 -10.43 -24.83
C PHE A 77 9.20 -11.51 -24.24
N LEU A 78 9.90 -12.31 -25.05
CA LEU A 78 10.86 -13.31 -24.56
C LEU A 78 12.05 -12.66 -23.85
N LYS A 79 12.54 -11.53 -24.34
CA LYS A 79 13.54 -10.73 -23.62
C LYS A 79 13.04 -10.27 -22.25
N SER A 80 11.73 -9.99 -22.12
CA SER A 80 11.13 -9.66 -20.82
C SER A 80 11.14 -10.84 -19.84
N VAL A 81 10.95 -12.08 -20.31
CA VAL A 81 11.07 -13.29 -19.46
C VAL A 81 12.43 -13.32 -18.78
N LYS A 82 13.49 -13.14 -19.58
CA LYS A 82 14.87 -13.10 -19.07
C LYS A 82 15.09 -11.91 -18.15
N ASN A 83 14.61 -10.73 -18.52
CA ASN A 83 14.74 -9.52 -17.69
C ASN A 83 14.12 -9.73 -16.31
N TRP A 84 12.92 -10.30 -16.23
CA TRP A 84 12.25 -10.59 -14.96
C TRP A 84 13.04 -11.60 -14.14
N LYS A 85 13.52 -12.68 -14.76
CA LYS A 85 14.36 -13.69 -14.09
C LYS A 85 15.66 -13.09 -13.52
N ASP A 86 16.27 -12.20 -14.29
CA ASP A 86 17.57 -11.60 -13.95
C ASP A 86 17.43 -10.50 -12.88
N ASN A 87 16.31 -9.76 -12.85
CA ASN A 87 16.15 -8.56 -12.03
C ASN A 87 15.13 -8.68 -10.88
N ILE A 88 14.40 -9.79 -10.75
CA ILE A 88 13.41 -9.98 -9.68
C ILE A 88 13.73 -11.26 -8.90
N ASP A 89 13.97 -11.10 -7.60
CA ASP A 89 14.05 -12.21 -6.65
C ASP A 89 12.64 -12.61 -6.19
N TYR A 90 12.48 -13.90 -5.87
CA TYR A 90 11.23 -14.48 -5.35
C TYR A 90 10.00 -14.24 -6.25
N LEU A 91 10.21 -14.14 -7.56
CA LEU A 91 9.13 -13.94 -8.51
C LEU A 91 8.07 -15.05 -8.36
N SER A 92 6.83 -14.63 -8.17
CA SER A 92 5.67 -15.49 -8.10
C SER A 92 4.52 -14.82 -8.84
N ILE A 93 3.85 -15.58 -9.70
CA ILE A 93 2.59 -15.19 -10.32
C ILE A 93 1.60 -16.30 -10.00
N LYS A 94 0.55 -15.97 -9.25
CA LYS A 94 -0.47 -16.93 -8.80
C LYS A 94 -1.85 -16.32 -9.01
N ARG A 95 -2.88 -17.16 -9.20
CA ARG A 95 -4.26 -16.69 -9.21
C ARG A 95 -4.56 -15.91 -7.93
N SER A 96 -5.25 -14.78 -8.05
CA SER A 96 -5.71 -14.04 -6.87
C SER A 96 -6.72 -14.89 -6.07
N PRO A 97 -6.79 -14.75 -4.73
CA PRO A 97 -7.75 -15.49 -3.91
C PRO A 97 -9.19 -15.34 -4.42
N GLY A 98 -9.88 -16.45 -4.65
CA GLY A 98 -11.25 -16.47 -5.17
C GLY A 98 -11.40 -16.23 -6.67
N ALA A 99 -10.31 -15.96 -7.40
CA ALA A 99 -10.34 -15.83 -8.85
C ALA A 99 -10.21 -17.18 -9.55
N TYR A 100 -10.99 -17.38 -10.59
CA TYR A 100 -10.90 -18.50 -11.52
C TYR A 100 -10.63 -17.97 -12.93
N PRO A 101 -9.70 -18.57 -13.68
CA PRO A 101 -9.52 -18.21 -15.07
C PRO A 101 -10.75 -18.68 -15.87
N ASP A 102 -11.35 -17.78 -16.64
CA ASP A 102 -12.50 -18.08 -17.49
C ASP A 102 -12.04 -18.21 -18.94
N ALA A 103 -12.45 -19.28 -19.61
CA ALA A 103 -12.32 -19.42 -21.06
C ALA A 103 -13.64 -19.01 -21.74
N LEU A 104 -13.56 -18.10 -22.70
CA LEU A 104 -14.69 -17.57 -23.44
C LEU A 104 -14.58 -18.03 -24.90
N GLU A 105 -15.56 -18.82 -25.33
CA GLU A 105 -15.75 -19.19 -26.73
C GLU A 105 -16.89 -18.36 -27.31
N TYR A 106 -16.59 -17.45 -28.23
CA TYR A 106 -17.59 -16.61 -28.85
C TYR A 106 -18.29 -17.31 -30.02
N THR A 107 -19.57 -16.98 -30.24
CA THR A 107 -20.33 -17.41 -31.42
C THR A 107 -20.17 -16.46 -32.61
N ASP A 108 -19.58 -15.28 -32.41
CA ASP A 108 -19.34 -14.30 -33.47
C ASP A 108 -18.33 -14.82 -34.51
N ASP A 109 -18.60 -14.61 -35.79
CA ASP A 109 -17.78 -15.14 -36.88
C ASP A 109 -16.32 -14.65 -36.85
N ASN A 110 -16.06 -13.48 -36.27
CA ASN A 110 -14.70 -12.94 -36.19
C ASN A 110 -13.89 -13.53 -35.02
N GLN A 111 -14.56 -14.16 -34.05
CA GLN A 111 -13.95 -14.63 -32.80
C GLN A 111 -14.14 -16.14 -32.57
N LYS A 112 -14.97 -16.81 -33.37
CA LYS A 112 -15.28 -18.25 -33.23
C LYS A 112 -14.06 -19.18 -33.34
N ASP A 113 -12.97 -18.68 -33.91
CA ASP A 113 -11.76 -19.46 -34.16
C ASP A 113 -10.68 -19.26 -33.09
N VAL A 114 -10.97 -18.47 -32.06
CA VAL A 114 -10.08 -18.24 -30.92
C VAL A 114 -10.83 -18.41 -29.60
N VAL A 115 -10.07 -18.75 -28.57
CA VAL A 115 -10.57 -18.79 -27.20
C VAL A 115 -9.90 -17.67 -26.42
N TRP A 116 -10.71 -16.85 -25.77
CA TRP A 116 -10.21 -15.85 -24.85
C TRP A 116 -10.07 -16.48 -23.48
N VAL A 117 -8.95 -16.25 -22.80
CA VAL A 117 -8.78 -16.66 -21.40
C VAL A 117 -8.59 -15.40 -20.57
N GLN A 118 -9.45 -15.20 -19.58
CA GLN A 118 -9.44 -14.08 -18.68
C GLN A 118 -8.93 -14.51 -17.31
N THR A 119 -7.92 -13.83 -16.76
CA THR A 119 -7.35 -14.17 -15.44
C THR A 119 -7.14 -12.95 -14.55
N TRP A 120 -7.23 -13.19 -13.24
CA TRP A 120 -6.78 -12.28 -12.19
C TRP A 120 -5.67 -12.98 -11.41
N GLU A 121 -4.51 -12.33 -11.32
CA GLU A 121 -3.31 -12.89 -10.73
C GLU A 121 -2.68 -11.89 -9.76
N ASP A 122 -2.04 -12.39 -8.71
CA ASP A 122 -1.15 -11.60 -7.86
C ASP A 122 0.30 -11.84 -8.31
N VAL A 123 0.99 -10.75 -8.63
CA VAL A 123 2.43 -10.76 -8.93
C VAL A 123 3.18 -10.33 -7.69
N LYS A 124 4.11 -11.17 -7.26
CA LYS A 124 4.96 -10.92 -6.10
C LYS A 124 6.44 -11.09 -6.45
N GLY A 125 7.29 -10.32 -5.78
CA GLY A 125 8.74 -10.41 -5.91
C GLY A 125 9.44 -9.23 -5.26
N VAL A 126 10.76 -9.17 -5.40
CA VAL A 126 11.59 -8.04 -4.96
C VAL A 126 12.54 -7.69 -6.08
N HIS A 127 12.55 -6.43 -6.51
CA HIS A 127 13.50 -5.99 -7.53
C HIS A 127 14.93 -6.00 -6.96
N LYS A 128 15.82 -6.79 -7.55
CA LYS A 128 17.13 -7.16 -6.98
C LYS A 128 18.01 -5.96 -6.65
N LYS A 129 17.98 -4.94 -7.51
CA LYS A 129 18.88 -3.79 -7.39
C LYS A 129 18.35 -2.71 -6.44
N THR A 130 17.04 -2.46 -6.43
CA THR A 130 16.45 -1.35 -5.66
C THR A 130 15.80 -1.80 -4.37
N GLY A 131 15.53 -3.09 -4.20
CA GLY A 131 14.81 -3.63 -3.05
C GLY A 131 13.30 -3.32 -3.05
N VAL A 132 12.79 -2.63 -4.09
CA VAL A 132 11.36 -2.31 -4.21
C VAL A 132 10.56 -3.62 -4.26
N LYS A 133 9.60 -3.72 -3.35
CA LYS A 133 8.69 -4.85 -3.27
C LYS A 133 7.69 -4.79 -4.43
N ILE A 134 7.59 -5.89 -5.16
CA ILE A 134 6.54 -6.12 -6.14
C ILE A 134 5.46 -6.91 -5.42
N ASP A 135 4.28 -6.33 -5.26
CA ASP A 135 3.10 -6.98 -4.68
C ASP A 135 1.86 -6.27 -5.25
N MET A 136 1.38 -6.74 -6.39
CA MET A 136 0.29 -6.08 -7.11
C MET A 136 -0.65 -7.09 -7.75
N PRO A 137 -1.97 -6.80 -7.74
CA PRO A 137 -2.91 -7.53 -8.57
C PRO A 137 -2.71 -7.13 -10.03
N ILE A 138 -2.87 -8.10 -10.91
CA ILE A 138 -2.88 -7.89 -12.36
C ILE A 138 -4.07 -8.61 -12.96
N HIS A 139 -4.57 -8.04 -14.05
CA HIS A 139 -5.56 -8.65 -14.90
C HIS A 139 -4.95 -8.97 -16.25
N LYS A 140 -5.17 -10.18 -16.77
CA LYS A 140 -4.70 -10.57 -18.09
C LYS A 140 -5.81 -11.13 -18.95
N LEU A 141 -5.79 -10.74 -20.22
CA LEU A 141 -6.55 -11.37 -21.29
C LEU A 141 -5.59 -12.06 -22.25
N PHE A 142 -5.83 -13.33 -22.51
CA PHE A 142 -5.08 -14.13 -23.47
C PHE A 142 -5.99 -14.48 -24.64
N VAL A 143 -5.45 -14.48 -25.85
CA VAL A 143 -6.14 -15.02 -27.03
C VAL A 143 -5.39 -16.27 -27.48
N VAL A 144 -6.08 -17.40 -27.52
CA VAL A 144 -5.50 -18.71 -27.87
C VAL A 144 -6.13 -19.20 -29.16
N ASN A 145 -5.31 -19.59 -30.14
CA ASN A 145 -5.80 -20.13 -31.41
C ASN A 145 -6.12 -21.64 -31.32
N LYS A 146 -6.67 -22.21 -32.40
CA LYS A 146 -7.00 -23.64 -32.51
C LYS A 146 -5.81 -24.58 -32.32
N ASP A 147 -4.59 -24.12 -32.65
CA ASP A 147 -3.34 -24.86 -32.44
C ASP A 147 -2.83 -24.79 -30.99
N LYS A 148 -3.64 -24.25 -30.08
CA LYS A 148 -3.30 -24.07 -28.65
C LYS A 148 -2.07 -23.18 -28.46
N LYS A 149 -1.89 -22.19 -29.33
CA LYS A 149 -0.86 -21.15 -29.22
C LYS A 149 -1.50 -19.83 -28.82
N ILE A 150 -0.82 -19.12 -27.92
CA ILE A 150 -1.21 -17.79 -27.48
C ILE A 150 -0.84 -16.81 -28.59
N LYS A 151 -1.84 -16.16 -29.17
CA LYS A 151 -1.69 -15.08 -30.16
C LYS A 151 -1.42 -13.74 -29.50
N SER A 152 -2.08 -13.46 -28.38
CA SER A 152 -1.85 -12.21 -27.68
C SER A 152 -2.06 -12.29 -26.19
N ILE A 153 -1.39 -11.40 -25.48
CA ILE A 153 -1.58 -11.14 -24.05
C ILE A 153 -1.85 -9.65 -23.89
N MET A 154 -2.88 -9.29 -23.14
CA MET A 154 -3.14 -7.92 -22.72
C MET A 154 -3.10 -7.88 -21.20
N THR A 155 -2.17 -7.10 -20.64
CA THR A 155 -1.98 -7.00 -19.18
C THR A 155 -2.44 -5.65 -18.69
N TYR A 156 -3.26 -5.63 -17.65
CA TYR A 156 -3.63 -4.45 -16.89
C TYR A 156 -3.02 -4.55 -15.50
N SER A 157 -2.23 -3.57 -15.13
CA SER A 157 -1.54 -3.51 -13.84
C SER A 157 -1.31 -2.06 -13.41
N ASP A 158 -1.04 -1.86 -12.13
CA ASP A 158 -0.59 -0.57 -11.62
C ASP A 158 0.81 -0.23 -12.15
N ALA A 159 0.98 0.97 -12.70
CA ALA A 159 2.27 1.47 -13.15
C ALA A 159 3.17 1.91 -11.98
N GLY A 160 2.61 2.17 -10.80
CA GLY A 160 3.31 2.72 -9.63
C GLY A 160 4.52 1.90 -9.20
N VAL A 161 4.44 0.57 -9.20
CA VAL A 161 5.57 -0.30 -8.85
C VAL A 161 6.73 -0.13 -9.84
N GLY A 162 6.43 -0.01 -11.13
CA GLY A 162 7.44 0.22 -12.17
C GLY A 162 8.08 1.61 -12.04
N SER A 163 7.27 2.63 -11.75
CA SER A 163 7.77 3.99 -11.50
C SER A 163 8.69 4.04 -10.28
N GLU A 164 8.30 3.44 -9.15
CA GLU A 164 9.11 3.40 -7.93
C GLU A 164 10.45 2.68 -8.14
N ILE A 165 10.45 1.57 -8.90
CA ILE A 165 11.70 0.90 -9.31
C ILE A 165 12.59 1.86 -10.10
N ASN A 166 12.05 2.58 -11.07
CA ASN A 166 12.82 3.50 -11.91
C ASN A 166 13.35 4.70 -11.12
N ASP A 167 12.52 5.31 -10.28
CA ASP A 167 12.88 6.47 -9.45
C ASP A 167 14.00 6.11 -8.46
N SER A 168 13.98 4.87 -7.95
CA SER A 168 15.02 4.32 -7.05
C SER A 168 16.41 4.14 -7.69
N TYR A 169 16.58 4.35 -9.01
CA TYR A 169 17.90 4.41 -9.64
C TYR A 169 18.58 5.78 -9.50
N SER A 170 17.83 6.79 -9.05
CA SER A 170 18.33 8.15 -8.90
C SER A 170 18.50 8.53 -7.43
N VAL A 171 19.52 9.36 -7.15
CA VAL A 171 19.65 9.97 -5.83
C VAL A 171 18.77 11.21 -5.78
N ARG A 172 17.86 11.26 -4.80
CA ARG A 172 16.98 12.40 -4.57
C ARG A 172 17.11 12.90 -3.12
N LYS A 173 17.14 14.22 -2.93
CA LYS A 173 16.97 14.85 -1.62
C LYS A 173 15.49 15.00 -1.30
N ASN A 174 15.13 14.95 -0.03
CA ASN A 174 13.77 15.20 0.43
C ASN A 174 13.79 16.24 1.56
N GLY A 175 14.18 17.47 1.22
CA GLY A 175 14.25 18.58 2.17
C GLY A 175 15.60 18.73 2.88
N THR A 176 15.56 19.45 4.00
CA THR A 176 16.73 19.94 4.74
C THR A 176 16.66 19.51 6.20
N ILE A 177 17.81 19.09 6.75
CA ILE A 177 17.96 18.72 8.16
C ILE A 177 18.71 19.85 8.88
N TYR A 178 18.22 20.26 10.04
CA TYR A 178 18.81 21.28 10.89
C TYR A 178 19.11 20.69 12.27
N ASN A 179 20.28 21.01 12.84
CA ASN A 179 20.64 20.69 14.22
C ASN A 179 20.44 21.88 15.19
N HIS A 180 20.14 23.07 14.66
CA HIS A 180 19.77 24.28 15.40
C HIS A 180 18.61 24.97 14.69
N HIS A 181 17.46 25.04 15.34
CA HIS A 181 16.24 25.64 14.80
C HIS A 181 15.27 25.97 15.95
N ASP A 182 14.35 26.93 15.75
CA ASP A 182 13.39 27.34 16.78
C ASP A 182 12.46 26.20 17.21
N TYR A 183 12.07 25.31 16.29
CA TYR A 183 11.30 24.11 16.64
C TYR A 183 12.06 23.15 17.55
N ILE A 184 13.39 23.01 17.36
CA ILE A 184 14.22 22.23 18.30
C ILE A 184 14.21 22.88 19.68
N ASN A 185 14.30 24.21 19.75
CA ASN A 185 14.23 24.93 21.01
C ASN A 185 12.87 24.74 21.69
N LYS A 186 11.76 24.75 20.93
CA LYS A 186 10.41 24.47 21.45
C LYS A 186 10.32 23.09 22.07
N VAL A 187 10.78 22.03 21.38
CA VAL A 187 10.79 20.66 21.93
C VAL A 187 11.64 20.57 23.20
N ARG A 188 12.84 21.18 23.21
CA ARG A 188 13.69 21.20 24.41
C ARG A 188 12.98 21.86 25.60
N VAL A 189 12.36 23.03 25.38
CA VAL A 189 11.64 23.74 26.46
C VAL A 189 10.43 22.95 26.93
N MET A 190 9.67 22.36 26.02
CA MET A 190 8.52 21.51 26.32
C MET A 190 8.92 20.31 27.19
N VAL A 191 9.92 19.53 26.77
CA VAL A 191 10.37 18.34 27.52
C VAL A 191 10.93 18.72 28.89
N GLN A 192 11.67 19.83 28.97
CA GLN A 192 12.14 20.33 30.27
C GLN A 192 10.99 20.83 31.16
N ALA A 193 9.93 21.41 30.59
CA ALA A 193 8.74 21.79 31.35
C ALA A 193 8.05 20.55 31.94
N PHE A 194 7.89 19.46 31.16
CA PHE A 194 7.43 18.17 31.68
C PHE A 194 8.32 17.64 32.81
N GLY A 195 9.64 17.64 32.61
CA GLY A 195 10.61 17.19 33.64
C GLY A 195 10.55 18.01 34.93
N ASN A 196 10.20 19.29 34.84
CA ASN A 196 10.04 20.19 35.99
C ASN A 196 8.60 20.28 36.51
N LYS A 197 7.67 19.43 36.02
CA LYS A 197 6.26 19.39 36.43
C LYS A 197 5.50 20.68 36.14
N ASP A 198 5.99 21.51 35.20
CA ASP A 198 5.31 22.71 34.68
C ASP A 198 4.43 22.31 33.49
N TYR A 199 3.36 21.58 33.79
CA TYR A 199 2.49 20.99 32.78
C TYR A 199 1.74 22.03 31.95
N ASP A 200 1.35 23.16 32.54
CA ASP A 200 0.66 24.23 31.80
C ASP A 200 1.57 24.78 30.68
N LYS A 201 2.85 25.00 30.99
CA LYS A 201 3.84 25.39 30.00
C LYS A 201 4.10 24.27 28.99
N ALA A 202 4.27 23.03 29.45
CA ALA A 202 4.50 21.90 28.56
C ALA A 202 3.36 21.75 27.53
N TYR A 203 2.11 21.77 27.98
CA TYR A 203 0.95 21.64 27.10
C TYR A 203 0.73 22.86 26.19
N SER A 204 1.32 24.03 26.51
CA SER A 204 1.21 25.23 25.67
C SER A 204 1.92 25.12 24.32
N PHE A 205 2.79 24.14 24.14
CA PHE A 205 3.50 23.91 22.87
C PHE A 205 2.68 23.09 21.86
N TYR A 206 1.57 22.49 22.28
CA TYR A 206 0.71 21.69 21.41
C TYR A 206 -0.47 22.50 20.88
N ASP A 207 -0.90 22.17 19.67
CA ASP A 207 -2.19 22.60 19.14
C ASP A 207 -3.31 21.97 19.97
N LYS A 208 -4.44 22.68 20.13
CA LYS A 208 -5.62 22.17 20.84
C LYS A 208 -6.17 20.87 20.25
N ASN A 209 -5.93 20.63 18.96
CA ASN A 209 -6.37 19.45 18.23
C ASN A 209 -5.23 18.43 18.04
N ALA A 210 -4.12 18.56 18.79
CA ALA A 210 -2.99 17.66 18.64
C ALA A 210 -3.39 16.19 18.89
N SER A 211 -2.79 15.30 18.11
CA SER A 211 -2.91 13.85 18.26
C SER A 211 -1.66 13.24 18.86
N PHE A 212 -1.85 12.18 19.65
CA PHE A 212 -0.76 11.50 20.35
C PHE A 212 -0.83 10.00 20.09
N ARG A 213 0.34 9.40 19.81
CA ARG A 213 0.52 7.95 19.72
C ARG A 213 1.78 7.49 20.43
N ASN A 214 1.84 6.20 20.75
CA ASN A 214 3.08 5.56 21.10
C ASN A 214 3.21 4.17 20.48
N ILE A 215 4.44 3.66 20.44
CA ILE A 215 4.78 2.36 19.81
C ILE A 215 4.09 1.14 20.45
N ASN A 216 3.57 1.26 21.66
CA ASN A 216 2.89 0.17 22.37
C ASN A 216 1.38 0.11 22.09
N MET A 217 0.82 1.09 21.36
CA MET A 217 -0.58 1.08 20.93
C MET A 217 -0.81 0.09 19.78
N ALA A 218 -2.01 -0.50 19.72
CA ALA A 218 -2.35 -1.40 18.60
C ALA A 218 -2.41 -0.62 17.27
N PRO A 219 -2.13 -1.27 16.11
CA PRO A 219 -2.15 -0.59 14.81
C PRO A 219 -3.49 0.06 14.45
N ASP A 220 -4.60 -0.50 14.91
CA ASP A 220 -5.97 -0.04 14.69
C ASP A 220 -6.53 0.81 15.85
N GLU A 221 -5.76 0.98 16.92
CA GLU A 221 -6.13 1.84 18.04
C GLU A 221 -6.13 3.31 17.61
N LYS A 222 -7.14 4.08 18.02
CA LYS A 222 -7.24 5.50 17.70
C LYS A 222 -6.20 6.31 18.47
N SER A 223 -5.63 7.34 17.84
CA SER A 223 -4.77 8.31 18.53
C SER A 223 -5.52 9.00 19.66
N LEU A 224 -4.79 9.35 20.72
CA LEU A 224 -5.32 10.15 21.82
C LEU A 224 -5.41 11.61 21.39
N ASN A 225 -6.41 12.33 21.89
CA ASN A 225 -6.43 13.80 21.86
C ASN A 225 -5.69 14.38 23.08
N LEU A 226 -5.49 15.70 23.08
CA LEU A 226 -4.76 16.39 24.15
C LEU A 226 -5.34 16.18 25.57
N ASP A 227 -6.65 16.13 25.72
CA ASP A 227 -7.27 15.90 27.04
C ASP A 227 -7.06 14.45 27.53
N GLN A 228 -7.15 13.49 26.63
CA GLN A 228 -6.85 12.09 26.92
C GLN A 228 -5.37 11.89 27.26
N MET A 229 -4.48 12.60 26.58
CA MET A 229 -3.03 12.58 26.86
C MET A 229 -2.75 13.13 28.26
N LYS A 230 -3.34 14.28 28.62
CA LYS A 230 -3.25 14.86 29.98
C LYS A 230 -3.68 13.89 31.08
N GLU A 231 -4.77 13.16 30.86
CA GLU A 231 -5.23 12.14 31.81
C GLU A 231 -4.29 10.93 31.86
N MET A 232 -3.65 10.56 30.75
CA MET A 232 -2.63 9.51 30.71
C MET A 232 -1.37 9.94 31.50
N ASP A 233 -0.90 11.17 31.31
CA ASP A 233 0.25 11.73 32.05
C ASP A 233 -0.04 11.82 33.54
N LYS A 234 -1.26 12.18 33.92
CA LYS A 234 -1.71 12.15 35.31
C LYS A 234 -1.65 10.75 35.91
N LYS A 235 -2.05 9.71 35.17
CA LYS A 235 -1.91 8.30 35.60
C LYS A 235 -0.45 7.87 35.72
N MET A 236 0.42 8.34 34.82
CA MET A 236 1.86 8.08 34.89
C MET A 236 2.46 8.70 36.15
N THR A 237 2.16 9.97 36.43
CA THR A 237 2.68 10.69 37.61
C THR A 237 2.12 10.17 38.94
N GLN A 238 0.98 9.47 38.93
CA GLN A 238 0.50 8.73 40.10
C GLN A 238 1.33 7.49 40.41
N GLN A 239 1.97 6.88 39.41
CA GLN A 239 2.75 5.64 39.55
C GLN A 239 4.25 5.89 39.66
N PHE A 240 4.74 6.97 39.04
CA PHE A 240 6.16 7.31 38.93
C PHE A 240 6.40 8.74 39.39
N ASP A 241 7.54 8.98 40.02
CA ASP A 241 8.08 10.31 40.24
C ASP A 241 9.17 10.58 39.20
N VAL A 242 8.91 11.52 38.29
CA VAL A 242 9.89 11.95 37.27
C VAL A 242 10.93 12.84 37.95
N LEU A 243 12.20 12.45 37.81
CA LEU A 243 13.35 13.11 38.41
C LEU A 243 14.02 14.08 37.43
N SER A 244 14.22 13.65 36.19
CA SER A 244 14.77 14.48 35.12
C SER A 244 14.44 13.93 33.74
N MET A 245 14.53 14.81 32.74
CA MET A 245 14.48 14.47 31.32
C MET A 245 15.81 14.88 30.70
N ASP A 246 16.71 13.92 30.52
CA ASP A 246 18.07 14.20 30.05
C ASP A 246 18.16 13.98 28.54
N MET A 247 18.62 15.00 27.81
CA MET A 247 18.78 14.92 26.35
C MET A 247 19.89 13.94 25.98
N VAL A 248 19.62 13.06 25.02
CA VAL A 248 20.61 12.14 24.46
C VAL A 248 21.00 12.61 23.07
N GLY A 249 22.27 13.00 22.89
CA GLY A 249 22.73 13.59 21.63
C GLY A 249 22.14 14.98 21.40
N TYR A 250 21.60 15.22 20.20
CA TYR A 250 20.90 16.46 19.86
C TYR A 250 19.66 16.14 19.01
N PRO A 251 18.55 16.89 19.17
CA PRO A 251 17.40 16.77 18.28
C PRO A 251 17.73 17.23 16.86
N ASP A 252 17.13 16.58 15.88
CA ASP A 252 17.19 16.97 14.49
C ASP A 252 15.81 17.46 14.02
N TYR A 253 15.81 18.59 13.31
CA TYR A 253 14.63 19.11 12.63
C TYR A 253 14.69 18.77 11.14
N PHE A 254 13.72 18.00 10.67
CA PHE A 254 13.50 17.66 9.28
C PHE A 254 12.45 18.60 8.69
N ASN A 255 12.88 19.44 7.75
CA ASN A 255 11.96 20.19 6.88
C ASN A 255 11.85 19.47 5.54
N TYR A 256 10.81 18.67 5.36
CA TYR A 256 10.62 17.83 4.17
C TYR A 256 10.10 18.65 2.98
N GLU A 257 10.62 18.37 1.78
CA GLU A 257 10.06 18.93 0.53
C GLU A 257 8.69 18.33 0.21
N LEU A 258 8.55 17.01 0.36
CA LEU A 258 7.26 16.35 0.16
C LEU A 258 6.31 16.70 1.30
N GLY A 259 5.23 17.39 0.96
CA GLY A 259 4.18 17.78 1.90
C GLY A 259 4.56 18.93 2.85
N ASP A 260 5.74 19.56 2.69
CA ASP A 260 6.22 20.65 3.56
C ASP A 260 6.13 20.31 5.06
N ALA A 261 6.40 19.04 5.39
CA ALA A 261 6.28 18.53 6.75
C ALA A 261 7.44 19.00 7.63
N LYS A 262 7.11 19.45 8.84
CA LYS A 262 8.03 20.07 9.79
C LYS A 262 8.13 19.16 11.01
N VAL A 263 9.17 18.34 11.09
CA VAL A 263 9.25 17.26 12.08
C VAL A 263 10.53 17.39 12.92
N VAL A 264 10.42 17.37 14.24
CA VAL A 264 11.58 17.25 15.13
C VAL A 264 11.64 15.84 15.69
N GLN A 265 12.80 15.19 15.60
CA GLN A 265 13.08 13.95 16.31
C GLN A 265 14.02 14.24 17.47
N SER A 266 13.67 13.76 18.66
CA SER A 266 14.43 14.03 19.89
C SER A 266 14.52 12.81 20.80
N TRP A 267 15.73 12.53 21.29
CA TRP A 267 16.00 11.40 22.20
C TRP A 267 16.22 11.89 23.63
N TRP A 268 15.59 11.20 24.57
CA TRP A 268 15.61 11.55 25.99
C TRP A 268 15.73 10.32 26.88
N ASN A 269 16.41 10.47 28.00
CA ASN A 269 16.33 9.56 29.13
C ASN A 269 15.41 10.17 30.18
N CYS A 270 14.22 9.59 30.35
CA CYS A 270 13.32 9.93 31.45
C CYS A 270 13.75 9.16 32.69
N ASN A 271 14.41 9.84 33.62
CA ASN A 271 14.82 9.27 34.90
C ASN A 271 13.64 9.35 35.87
N MET A 272 13.21 8.22 36.42
CA MET A 272 12.06 8.17 37.31
C MET A 272 12.24 7.18 38.46
N THR A 273 11.44 7.36 39.51
CA THR A 273 11.28 6.40 40.60
C THR A 273 9.86 5.86 40.61
N ARG A 274 9.71 4.53 40.53
CA ARG A 274 8.40 3.89 40.68
C ARG A 274 7.98 3.92 42.15
N LYS A 275 6.79 4.42 42.42
CA LYS A 275 6.30 4.68 43.79
C LYS A 275 5.95 3.41 44.56
N SER A 276 5.62 2.32 43.87
CA SER A 276 5.16 1.08 44.52
C SER A 276 6.29 0.27 45.18
N ASP A 277 7.53 0.44 44.73
CA ASP A 277 8.70 -0.31 45.22
C ASP A 277 10.00 0.50 45.28
N ASN A 278 9.94 1.81 45.05
CA ASN A 278 11.10 2.73 44.99
C ASN A 278 12.16 2.34 43.96
N LYS A 279 11.80 1.55 42.93
CA LYS A 279 12.74 1.19 41.86
C LYS A 279 13.07 2.42 41.02
N LYS A 280 14.37 2.68 40.84
CA LYS A 280 14.87 3.67 39.87
C LYS A 280 14.83 3.08 38.47
N ILE A 281 14.27 3.84 37.54
CA ILE A 281 14.09 3.45 36.14
C ILE A 281 14.65 4.57 35.27
N VAL A 282 15.43 4.20 34.28
CA VAL A 282 15.79 5.06 33.15
C VAL A 282 14.95 4.58 31.98
N LEU A 283 14.04 5.42 31.49
CA LEU A 283 13.23 5.12 30.32
C LEU A 283 13.77 5.90 29.12
N PRO A 284 14.45 5.25 28.16
CA PRO A 284 14.79 5.87 26.89
C PRO A 284 13.52 6.10 26.07
N VAL A 285 13.37 7.32 25.55
CA VAL A 285 12.23 7.72 24.72
C VAL A 285 12.74 8.50 23.51
N LEU A 286 12.24 8.13 22.32
CA LEU A 286 12.29 8.97 21.12
C LEU A 286 10.93 9.63 20.94
N PHE A 287 10.90 10.96 20.88
CA PHE A 287 9.74 11.72 20.45
C PHE A 287 9.91 12.16 19.00
N ILE A 288 8.82 12.05 18.23
CA ILE A 288 8.69 12.57 16.88
C ILE A 288 7.55 13.60 16.90
N ASP A 289 7.91 14.88 16.82
CA ASP A 289 6.99 16.01 16.95
C ASP A 289 6.76 16.67 15.59
N THR A 290 5.53 16.68 15.10
CA THR A 290 5.14 17.38 13.86
C THR A 290 4.56 18.75 14.18
N PHE A 291 5.04 19.79 13.50
CA PHE A 291 4.63 21.17 13.69
C PHE A 291 3.71 21.68 12.58
N ASN A 292 2.72 22.50 12.95
CA ASN A 292 1.99 23.34 12.00
C ASN A 292 2.78 24.63 11.65
N SER A 293 2.23 25.44 10.75
CA SER A 293 2.81 26.73 10.34
C SER A 293 2.87 27.78 11.46
N GLU A 294 2.04 27.65 12.49
CA GLU A 294 2.06 28.51 13.68
C GLU A 294 3.17 28.08 14.66
N GLY A 295 3.81 26.93 14.39
CA GLY A 295 4.85 26.36 15.22
C GLY A 295 4.33 25.73 16.50
N LEU A 296 3.09 25.26 16.50
CA LEU A 296 2.53 24.37 17.53
C LEU A 296 2.67 22.92 17.07
N ILE A 297 2.85 22.02 18.01
CA ILE A 297 2.92 20.58 17.75
C ILE A 297 1.51 20.06 17.50
N THR A 298 1.28 19.46 16.34
CA THR A 298 0.00 18.87 15.94
C THR A 298 -0.04 17.36 16.07
N ASP A 299 1.10 16.70 16.09
CA ASP A 299 1.21 15.26 16.29
C ASP A 299 2.49 14.94 17.06
N GLU A 300 2.40 14.05 18.05
CA GLU A 300 3.54 13.50 18.77
C GLU A 300 3.45 11.97 18.78
N ILE A 301 4.54 11.32 18.36
CA ILE A 301 4.71 9.86 18.49
C ILE A 301 5.87 9.57 19.44
N ALA A 302 5.58 8.82 20.51
CA ALA A 302 6.58 8.37 21.47
C ALA A 302 6.99 6.91 21.22
N TYR A 303 8.29 6.67 21.06
CA TYR A 303 8.89 5.34 20.97
C TYR A 303 9.65 5.03 22.26
N TYR A 304 9.15 4.08 23.03
CA TYR A 304 9.74 3.60 24.27
C TYR A 304 9.29 2.18 24.58
N SER A 305 9.99 1.49 25.48
CA SER A 305 9.59 0.15 25.93
C SER A 305 8.75 0.22 27.20
N GLU A 306 7.46 -0.11 27.11
CA GLU A 306 6.58 -0.19 28.29
C GLU A 306 7.02 -1.25 29.30
N LYS A 307 7.78 -2.27 28.86
CA LYS A 307 8.34 -3.32 29.71
C LYS A 307 9.25 -2.78 30.82
N LEU A 308 9.85 -1.61 30.63
CA LEU A 308 10.67 -0.97 31.67
C LEU A 308 9.83 -0.40 32.82
N LEU A 309 8.53 -0.21 32.60
CA LEU A 309 7.58 0.35 33.56
C LEU A 309 6.87 -0.73 34.38
N GLU A 310 6.79 -1.96 33.86
CA GLU A 310 6.17 -3.12 34.53
C GLU A 310 6.87 -3.46 35.85
N LYS A 311 6.07 -3.91 36.84
CA LYS A 311 6.57 -4.24 38.18
C LYS A 311 7.53 -5.42 38.16
#